data_AF-A0AAW0YIW5-F1
#
_entry.id   AF-A0AAW0YIW5-F1
#
_cell.length_a   1.000
_cell.length_b   1.000
_cell.length_c   1.000
_cell.angle_alpha   90.00
_cell.angle_beta   90.00
_cell.angle_gamma   90.00
#
_symmetry.space_group_name_H-M   'P 1'
#
loop_
_entity.id
_entity.type
_entity.pdbx_description
1 polymer ?
#
loop_
_entity_poly.entity_id
_entity_poly.type
_entity_poly.pdbx_seq_one_letter_code
_entity_poly.pdbx_strand_id
1 'polypeptide(L)'
;MFQINSLPHTELPLSYRPPTGDLSISTPASLPHSRSTPLPRLQLPFSSIVTTNPHRSDLPIEIRRPISPSMTNSTPLLGAHTHQSDGSMRSTRIRGPRRYREWIALVVGGAVIFLVLYAGLRIWAGDGQELSNLSFDGALALSITDATAPADRRVKKIWATSHNDEMQGQDALQLALSLGYGYIEVDTHLGPATSTTPSPSSKHPARGKKGSHLDPSLTLLAGHTEKDLHPERTLKKLYFDPLMTLLDANNAAVNSSGGEQRSWVGIYKDDPCAEVVLMIDMKNDGGAIWPYLVVALRPFLDKGYLTAYNVSTSTYTQGPLTIVGTGSTPVPQVYYSSFRYIFYDAPLLQLSEPYTIPATSFGPSITFNWDKTISPIASDKYPLLSYLALGPGQDRGGQNPYMCNLKLYSAIAREKGIQSRWWGVARQPQWLRKRMWEIVWKSGVGVMNGDDLEEMKVWLETKDEREREHIGC
;
A
#
# COMPACT_ATOMS: atom_id res chain seq x y z
N MET A 1 -65.85 -14.31 -25.44
CA MET A 1 -64.87 -13.31 -25.90
C MET A 1 -63.50 -13.86 -25.55
N PHE A 2 -62.86 -14.65 -26.44
CA PHE A 2 -61.87 -14.22 -27.45
C PHE A 2 -60.70 -13.45 -26.81
N GLN A 3 -59.41 -13.79 -26.93
CA GLN A 3 -58.70 -14.59 -27.93
C GLN A 3 -57.28 -14.94 -27.41
N ILE A 4 -56.76 -16.12 -27.78
CA ILE A 4 -55.36 -16.57 -27.65
C ILE A 4 -54.62 -16.21 -28.95
N ASN A 5 -53.33 -15.81 -28.88
CA ASN A 5 -52.29 -16.10 -29.90
C ASN A 5 -50.85 -15.71 -29.46
N SER A 6 -50.04 -16.73 -29.19
CA SER A 6 -48.71 -17.10 -29.75
C SER A 6 -47.46 -16.19 -29.84
N LEU A 7 -46.39 -16.64 -29.14
CA LEU A 7 -44.95 -16.83 -29.53
C LEU A 7 -43.99 -15.62 -29.77
N PRO A 8 -42.63 -15.76 -29.67
CA PRO A 8 -41.81 -16.99 -29.74
C PRO A 8 -40.68 -17.21 -28.69
N HIS A 9 -40.19 -18.46 -28.67
CA HIS A 9 -38.96 -18.93 -28.04
C HIS A 9 -37.69 -18.53 -28.82
N THR A 10 -36.61 -18.19 -28.10
CA THR A 10 -35.23 -18.33 -28.62
C THR A 10 -34.22 -18.57 -27.49
N GLU A 11 -33.78 -19.82 -27.43
CA GLU A 11 -32.47 -20.42 -27.13
C GLU A 11 -31.43 -19.72 -26.23
N LEU A 12 -31.04 -20.46 -25.18
CA LEU A 12 -29.84 -20.30 -24.34
C LEU A 12 -28.66 -21.07 -24.98
N PRO A 13 -27.43 -20.52 -25.03
CA PRO A 13 -26.28 -21.27 -25.53
C PRO A 13 -25.64 -22.15 -24.43
N LEU A 14 -25.80 -23.47 -24.64
CA LEU A 14 -24.84 -24.58 -24.53
C LEU A 14 -23.79 -24.58 -23.41
N SER A 15 -24.05 -25.47 -22.44
CA SER A 15 -23.08 -26.04 -21.49
C SER A 15 -22.18 -27.09 -22.15
N TYR A 16 -20.88 -26.98 -21.93
CA TYR A 16 -19.85 -27.95 -22.32
C TYR A 16 -19.94 -29.23 -21.46
N ARG A 17 -20.10 -30.41 -22.09
CA ARG A 17 -19.96 -31.74 -21.46
C ARG A 17 -18.67 -32.41 -21.95
N PRO A 18 -17.86 -33.03 -21.08
CA PRO A 18 -16.69 -33.80 -21.49
C PRO A 18 -17.09 -35.20 -22.00
N PRO A 19 -16.26 -35.84 -22.86
CA PRO A 19 -16.60 -37.11 -23.48
C PRO A 19 -16.41 -38.30 -22.55
N THR A 20 -17.41 -39.17 -22.53
CA THR A 20 -17.41 -40.51 -21.95
C THR A 20 -16.70 -41.48 -22.91
N GLY A 21 -15.65 -42.14 -22.44
CA GLY A 21 -15.08 -43.33 -23.06
C GLY A 21 -15.26 -44.53 -22.14
N ASP A 22 -16.09 -45.48 -22.55
CA ASP A 22 -16.14 -46.84 -22.01
C ASP A 22 -14.98 -47.65 -22.58
N LEU A 23 -14.28 -48.44 -21.75
CA LEU A 23 -14.06 -49.87 -22.01
C LEU A 23 -13.25 -50.60 -20.92
N SER A 24 -13.85 -51.73 -20.53
CA SER A 24 -13.23 -53.02 -20.16
C SER A 24 -12.59 -53.20 -18.78
N ILE A 25 -13.34 -53.94 -17.97
CA ILE A 25 -12.92 -54.66 -16.76
C ILE A 25 -12.02 -55.83 -17.15
N SER A 26 -10.83 -55.91 -16.55
CA SER A 26 -10.12 -57.18 -16.36
C SER A 26 -9.32 -57.13 -15.05
N THR A 27 -9.71 -57.97 -14.09
CA THR A 27 -8.88 -58.44 -12.96
C THR A 27 -7.87 -59.46 -13.48
N PRO A 28 -6.63 -59.56 -12.93
CA PRO A 28 -6.47 -60.33 -11.69
C PRO A 28 -5.26 -59.98 -10.78
N ALA A 29 -5.28 -60.67 -9.63
CA ALA A 29 -4.16 -61.16 -8.83
C ALA A 29 -3.57 -60.29 -7.71
N SER A 30 -3.20 -61.02 -6.66
CA SER A 30 -3.07 -60.65 -5.27
C SER A 30 -1.62 -60.81 -4.76
N LEU A 31 -1.25 -59.94 -3.81
CA LEU A 31 -0.15 -60.01 -2.81
C LEU A 31 1.31 -59.73 -3.29
N PRO A 32 2.27 -59.34 -2.41
CA PRO A 32 2.21 -59.23 -0.93
C PRO A 32 2.71 -57.91 -0.30
N HIS A 33 2.48 -57.80 1.01
CA HIS A 33 3.02 -56.82 1.95
C HIS A 33 4.54 -56.59 1.85
N SER A 34 4.96 -55.31 1.89
CA SER A 34 6.29 -54.92 2.37
C SER A 34 6.16 -53.87 3.48
N ARG A 35 6.81 -54.17 4.61
CA ARG A 35 6.99 -53.28 5.75
C ARG A 35 7.97 -52.16 5.35
N SER A 36 7.59 -50.90 5.55
CA SER A 36 8.54 -49.79 5.56
C SER A 36 8.91 -49.44 7.00
N THR A 37 10.21 -49.55 7.26
CA THR A 37 10.95 -49.16 8.46
C THR A 37 10.94 -47.65 8.69
N PRO A 38 10.85 -47.16 9.94
CA PRO A 38 11.02 -45.73 10.25
C PRO A 38 12.49 -45.34 10.31
N LEU A 39 12.82 -44.18 9.71
CA LEU A 39 14.13 -43.52 9.78
C LEU A 39 14.40 -42.92 11.18
N PRO A 40 15.67 -42.84 11.63
CA PRO A 40 16.03 -42.53 13.01
C PRO A 40 16.04 -41.03 13.35
N ARG A 41 15.60 -40.73 14.58
CA ARG A 41 15.81 -39.46 15.31
C ARG A 41 17.30 -39.24 15.57
N LEU A 42 17.83 -38.10 15.13
CA LEU A 42 19.12 -37.59 15.59
C LEU A 42 18.94 -36.95 16.99
N GLN A 43 19.50 -37.60 18.02
CA GLN A 43 19.79 -36.97 19.32
C GLN A 43 21.24 -36.49 19.31
N LEU A 44 21.47 -35.25 19.70
CA LEU A 44 22.81 -34.74 20.04
C LEU A 44 22.94 -34.64 21.58
N PRO A 45 24.13 -34.94 22.15
CA PRO A 45 24.29 -35.18 23.58
C PRO A 45 24.53 -33.91 24.39
N PHE A 46 24.02 -33.91 25.61
CA PHE A 46 24.45 -33.06 26.71
C PHE A 46 25.83 -33.51 27.21
N SER A 47 26.76 -32.55 27.36
CA SER A 47 27.95 -32.70 28.19
C SER A 47 28.06 -31.51 29.14
N SER A 48 27.90 -31.81 30.42
CA SER A 48 28.12 -30.98 31.58
C SER A 48 29.61 -30.78 31.86
N ILE A 49 30.02 -29.54 32.15
CA ILE A 49 31.26 -29.26 32.88
C ILE A 49 30.92 -28.41 34.10
N VAL A 50 31.22 -29.01 35.25
CA VAL A 50 31.29 -28.39 36.58
C VAL A 50 32.68 -27.78 36.72
N THR A 51 32.77 -26.51 37.13
CA THR A 51 33.96 -25.99 37.78
C THR A 51 33.58 -25.24 39.06
N THR A 52 34.33 -25.57 40.10
CA THR A 52 34.16 -25.22 41.51
C THR A 52 34.69 -23.82 41.83
N ASN A 53 34.00 -23.17 42.78
CA ASN A 53 34.34 -21.93 43.50
C ASN A 53 35.65 -22.07 44.33
N PRO A 54 36.31 -21.01 44.86
CA PRO A 54 35.80 -20.36 46.10
C PRO A 54 36.18 -18.87 46.39
N HIS A 55 35.46 -18.31 47.40
CA HIS A 55 35.76 -17.19 48.33
C HIS A 55 35.60 -15.73 47.85
N ARG A 56 35.07 -14.75 48.59
CA ARG A 56 34.40 -14.49 49.91
C ARG A 56 34.01 -12.98 49.79
N SER A 57 32.94 -12.37 50.30
CA SER A 57 32.44 -12.29 51.68
C SER A 57 31.16 -11.42 51.74
N ASP A 58 30.34 -11.71 52.73
CA ASP A 58 29.03 -11.14 53.09
C ASP A 58 29.00 -9.66 53.52
N LEU A 59 27.86 -8.98 53.32
CA LEU A 59 26.92 -8.50 54.38
C LEU A 59 25.79 -7.58 53.80
N PRO A 60 24.63 -7.45 54.49
CA PRO A 60 23.35 -7.03 53.88
C PRO A 60 22.99 -5.56 54.14
N ILE A 61 22.15 -4.97 53.25
CA ILE A 61 21.52 -3.66 53.47
C ILE A 61 20.04 -3.83 53.79
N GLU A 62 19.70 -3.29 54.95
CA GLU A 62 18.44 -3.23 55.68
C GLU A 62 17.43 -2.27 55.00
N ILE A 63 16.22 -2.74 54.69
CA ILE A 63 15.11 -1.91 54.21
C ILE A 63 14.33 -1.40 55.43
N ARG A 64 14.44 -0.10 55.72
CA ARG A 64 13.60 0.58 56.72
C ARG A 64 12.39 1.24 56.08
N ARG A 65 11.20 0.84 56.56
CA ARG A 65 9.92 1.56 56.42
C ARG A 65 9.92 2.80 57.33
N PRO A 66 9.18 3.87 56.98
CA PRO A 66 8.65 4.79 57.97
C PRO A 66 7.15 4.59 58.21
N ILE A 67 6.89 4.53 59.51
CA ILE A 67 5.67 4.48 60.30
C ILE A 67 4.70 5.64 60.01
N SER A 68 3.40 5.34 59.98
CA SER A 68 2.29 6.29 60.12
C SER A 68 2.11 6.74 61.58
N PRO A 69 1.48 7.91 61.81
CA PRO A 69 0.61 8.05 62.97
C PRO A 69 -0.83 8.38 62.56
N SER A 70 -1.74 7.70 63.23
CA SER A 70 -3.19 7.85 63.22
C SER A 70 -3.68 8.96 64.16
N MET A 71 -4.99 9.26 64.02
CA MET A 71 -5.91 9.96 64.94
C MET A 71 -6.02 11.49 64.70
N THR A 72 -7.19 12.14 64.70
CA THR A 72 -8.52 11.88 65.29
C THR A 72 -9.64 12.62 64.52
N ASN A 73 -10.86 12.09 64.63
CA ASN A 73 -12.14 12.73 64.31
C ASN A 73 -12.35 14.09 65.01
N SER A 74 -13.02 15.04 64.33
CA SER A 74 -14.18 15.78 64.87
C SER A 74 -14.69 16.84 63.88
N THR A 75 -15.91 16.63 63.38
CA THR A 75 -16.86 17.68 62.98
C THR A 75 -17.31 18.46 64.22
N PRO A 76 -17.68 19.76 64.12
CA PRO A 76 -19.11 20.05 63.96
C PRO A 76 -19.51 21.35 63.20
N LEU A 77 -20.70 21.24 62.59
CA LEU A 77 -21.87 22.16 62.59
C LEU A 77 -21.81 23.62 62.13
N LEU A 78 -22.74 23.87 61.19
CA LEU A 78 -23.57 25.05 60.93
C LEU A 78 -23.68 26.09 62.07
N GLY A 79 -23.57 27.36 61.68
CA GLY A 79 -24.11 28.51 62.40
C GLY A 79 -24.31 29.68 61.44
N ALA A 80 -25.56 29.90 61.03
CA ALA A 80 -25.98 31.10 60.32
C ALA A 80 -26.17 32.24 61.34
N HIS A 81 -25.66 33.43 61.04
CA HIS A 81 -26.17 34.68 61.61
C HIS A 81 -26.02 35.84 60.62
N THR A 82 -27.16 36.40 60.26
CA THR A 82 -27.36 37.70 59.61
C THR A 82 -27.16 38.84 60.60
N HIS A 83 -26.50 39.93 60.20
CA HIS A 83 -26.90 41.30 60.58
C HIS A 83 -26.29 42.37 59.67
N GLN A 84 -27.14 43.32 59.26
CA GLN A 84 -26.86 44.56 58.52
C GLN A 84 -26.01 45.55 59.36
N SER A 85 -25.20 46.40 58.71
CA SER A 85 -25.56 47.78 58.35
C SER A 85 -24.34 48.70 58.10
N ASP A 86 -24.47 49.51 57.05
CA ASP A 86 -23.93 50.86 56.83
C ASP A 86 -22.43 51.20 56.75
N GLY A 87 -22.10 51.95 55.69
CA GLY A 87 -21.35 53.19 55.87
C GLY A 87 -20.08 53.40 55.03
N SER A 88 -20.20 54.30 54.04
CA SER A 88 -19.17 55.23 53.55
C SER A 88 -18.23 54.81 52.40
N MET A 89 -18.42 55.52 51.30
CA MET A 89 -17.56 55.66 50.13
C MET A 89 -16.08 55.93 50.46
N ARG A 90 -15.19 55.22 49.75
CA ARG A 90 -13.86 55.74 49.36
C ARG A 90 -13.58 55.34 47.91
N SER A 91 -13.27 56.35 47.09
CA SER A 91 -12.78 56.23 45.72
C SER A 91 -11.47 55.44 45.68
N THR A 92 -11.46 54.33 44.94
CA THR A 92 -10.23 53.66 44.49
C THR A 92 -10.34 53.34 43.02
N ARG A 93 -9.48 53.98 42.22
CA ARG A 93 -9.26 53.74 40.79
C ARG A 93 -8.71 52.31 40.60
N ILE A 94 -9.56 51.36 40.22
CA ILE A 94 -9.16 49.97 39.94
C ILE A 94 -8.46 49.93 38.58
N ARG A 95 -7.14 49.64 38.58
CA ARG A 95 -6.40 49.18 37.40
C ARG A 95 -6.88 47.77 37.05
N GLY A 96 -7.42 47.59 35.84
CA GLY A 96 -7.81 46.27 35.33
C GLY A 96 -6.62 45.29 35.27
N PRO A 97 -6.87 43.97 35.38
CA PRO A 97 -5.81 42.99 35.53
C PRO A 97 -5.00 42.85 34.23
N ARG A 98 -3.69 43.12 34.31
CA ARG A 98 -2.69 42.91 33.25
C ARG A 98 -2.77 41.52 32.58
N ARG A 99 -3.27 40.51 33.31
CA ARG A 99 -3.39 39.12 32.84
C ARG A 99 -4.37 38.92 31.67
N TYR A 100 -5.37 39.78 31.47
CA TYR A 100 -6.33 39.59 30.37
C TYR A 100 -5.74 40.02 29.00
N ARG A 101 -4.81 40.98 29.00
CA ARG A 101 -4.12 41.45 27.78
C ARG A 101 -3.04 40.48 27.30
N GLU A 102 -2.40 39.77 28.23
CA GLU A 102 -1.41 38.73 27.93
C GLU A 102 -2.05 37.48 27.30
N TRP A 103 -3.24 37.09 27.75
CA TRP A 103 -4.00 35.98 27.16
C TRP A 103 -4.49 36.29 25.74
N ILE A 104 -5.01 37.50 25.50
CA ILE A 104 -5.40 37.92 24.14
C ILE A 104 -4.18 38.00 23.23
N ALA A 105 -3.04 38.49 23.71
CA ALA A 105 -1.80 38.54 22.93
C ALA A 105 -1.26 37.13 22.59
N LEU A 106 -1.41 36.14 23.48
CA LEU A 106 -1.03 34.75 23.21
C LEU A 106 -1.97 34.06 22.21
N VAL A 107 -3.28 34.25 22.32
CA VAL A 107 -4.25 33.66 21.39
C VAL A 107 -4.17 34.31 20.00
N VAL A 108 -4.05 35.64 19.95
CA VAL A 108 -3.87 36.38 18.69
C VAL A 108 -2.49 36.11 18.09
N GLY A 109 -1.44 36.03 18.91
CA GLY A 109 -0.09 35.66 18.46
C GLY A 109 -0.04 34.24 17.90
N GLY A 110 -0.69 33.27 18.54
CA GLY A 110 -0.82 31.90 18.04
C GLY A 110 -1.59 31.82 16.72
N ALA A 111 -2.69 32.58 16.59
CA ALA A 111 -3.46 32.64 15.34
C ALA A 111 -2.69 33.30 14.19
N VAL A 112 -1.89 34.33 14.47
CA VAL A 112 -1.03 34.99 13.47
C VAL A 112 0.11 34.08 13.04
N ILE A 113 0.76 33.37 13.98
CA ILE A 113 1.78 32.37 13.66
C ILE A 113 1.19 31.23 12.82
N PHE A 114 -0.01 30.76 13.16
CA PHE A 114 -0.72 29.74 12.38
C PHE A 114 -1.04 30.23 10.96
N LEU A 115 -1.51 31.47 10.80
CA LEU A 115 -1.78 32.07 9.49
C LEU A 115 -0.51 32.29 8.67
N VAL A 116 0.61 32.70 9.29
CA VAL A 116 1.90 32.86 8.62
C VAL A 116 2.49 31.51 8.22
N LEU A 117 2.37 30.48 9.05
CA LEU A 117 2.78 29.12 8.72
C LEU A 117 1.89 28.50 7.65
N TYR A 118 0.57 28.74 7.69
CA TYR A 118 -0.39 28.27 6.69
C TYR A 118 -0.20 28.98 5.34
N ALA A 119 0.02 30.30 5.34
CA ALA A 119 0.35 31.07 4.14
C ALA A 119 1.73 30.69 3.60
N GLY A 120 2.72 30.48 4.47
CA GLY A 120 4.02 29.94 4.11
C GLY A 120 3.93 28.55 3.51
N LEU A 121 3.07 27.68 4.03
CA LEU A 121 2.80 26.35 3.47
C LEU A 121 2.10 26.44 2.11
N ARG A 122 1.24 27.43 1.88
CA ARG A 122 0.56 27.67 0.59
C ARG A 122 1.47 28.30 -0.46
N ILE A 123 2.40 29.16 -0.05
CA ILE A 123 3.42 29.75 -0.92
C ILE A 123 4.55 28.73 -1.21
N TRP A 124 4.87 27.86 -0.25
CA TRP A 124 5.86 26.79 -0.41
C TRP A 124 5.30 25.56 -1.16
N ALA A 125 4.00 25.27 -1.00
CA ALA A 125 3.26 24.37 -1.88
C ALA A 125 2.76 25.08 -3.15
N GLY A 126 3.59 26.01 -3.66
CA GLY A 126 3.27 26.87 -4.79
C GLY A 126 2.80 26.09 -6.01
N ASP A 127 1.77 26.64 -6.63
CA ASP A 127 1.28 26.32 -7.96
C ASP A 127 2.43 25.95 -8.90
N GLY A 128 2.33 24.77 -9.50
CA GLY A 128 3.22 24.36 -10.58
C GLY A 128 3.03 25.30 -11.77
N GLN A 129 3.99 26.20 -11.97
CA GLN A 129 4.38 26.72 -13.29
C GLN A 129 5.85 27.19 -13.28
N GLU A 130 6.50 26.89 -14.41
CA GLU A 130 7.80 27.37 -14.90
C GLU A 130 9.10 26.82 -14.31
N LEU A 131 9.48 25.62 -14.78
CA LEU A 131 10.86 25.32 -15.21
C LEU A 131 10.83 24.53 -16.54
N SER A 132 10.00 24.95 -17.49
CA SER A 132 10.09 24.54 -18.89
C SER A 132 10.97 25.55 -19.63
N ASN A 133 12.30 25.39 -19.58
CA ASN A 133 13.27 25.97 -20.54
C ASN A 133 14.72 25.58 -20.20
N LEU A 134 14.98 24.30 -19.98
CA LEU A 134 16.32 23.73 -20.15
C LEU A 134 16.21 22.61 -21.18
N SER A 135 16.34 23.00 -22.45
CA SER A 135 16.57 22.09 -23.56
C SER A 135 17.86 21.31 -23.31
N PHE A 136 17.73 20.07 -22.84
CA PHE A 136 18.82 19.10 -22.94
C PHE A 136 18.77 18.47 -24.34
N ASP A 137 19.13 19.28 -25.33
CA ASP A 137 19.49 18.77 -26.66
C ASP A 137 20.89 18.14 -26.53
N GLY A 138 20.89 16.83 -26.32
CA GLY A 138 22.10 16.05 -26.12
C GLY A 138 21.77 14.57 -26.22
N ALA A 139 21.42 14.15 -27.43
CA ALA A 139 21.21 12.77 -27.80
C ALA A 139 22.34 11.85 -27.31
N LEU A 140 21.98 10.83 -26.54
CA LEU A 140 22.57 9.51 -26.64
C LEU A 140 21.43 8.50 -26.75
N ALA A 141 20.97 8.33 -27.99
CA ALA A 141 20.27 7.13 -28.40
C ALA A 141 21.20 5.94 -28.18
N LEU A 142 21.05 5.24 -27.06
CA LEU A 142 21.66 3.92 -26.89
C LEU A 142 20.80 2.90 -27.63
N SER A 143 21.11 2.76 -28.92
CA SER A 143 20.82 1.57 -29.71
C SER A 143 21.36 0.35 -28.97
N ILE A 144 20.48 -0.58 -28.58
CA ILE A 144 20.86 -1.86 -27.99
C ILE A 144 21.40 -2.75 -29.12
N THR A 145 22.64 -2.49 -29.53
CA THR A 145 23.50 -3.40 -30.29
C THR A 145 24.95 -2.91 -30.16
N ASP A 146 25.56 -3.01 -28.97
CA ASP A 146 26.93 -3.50 -28.89
C ASP A 146 27.34 -3.89 -27.47
N ALA A 147 28.16 -4.92 -27.41
CA ALA A 147 28.70 -5.52 -26.20
C ALA A 147 29.71 -4.57 -25.54
N THR A 148 29.45 -4.15 -24.31
CA THR A 148 30.40 -3.92 -23.19
C THR A 148 29.70 -3.16 -22.06
N ALA A 149 28.65 -3.76 -21.47
CA ALA A 149 28.09 -3.26 -20.21
C ALA A 149 29.06 -3.59 -19.06
N PRO A 150 29.37 -2.65 -18.15
CA PRO A 150 30.21 -2.92 -16.99
C PRO A 150 29.54 -3.98 -16.10
N ALA A 151 30.39 -4.84 -15.54
CA ALA A 151 30.06 -6.05 -14.78
C ALA A 151 28.76 -5.97 -13.97
N ASP A 152 27.82 -6.85 -14.32
CA ASP A 152 26.86 -7.53 -13.43
C ASP A 152 26.51 -6.75 -12.15
N ARG A 153 25.81 -5.63 -12.30
CA ARG A 153 25.28 -4.91 -11.14
C ARG A 153 24.12 -5.75 -10.62
N ARG A 154 24.38 -6.45 -9.51
CA ARG A 154 23.44 -7.38 -8.90
C ARG A 154 22.16 -6.67 -8.45
N VAL A 155 21.03 -6.86 -9.14
CA VAL A 155 19.75 -6.22 -8.81
C VAL A 155 18.79 -7.24 -8.22
N LYS A 156 18.47 -7.07 -6.94
CA LYS A 156 17.47 -7.84 -6.19
C LYS A 156 16.27 -6.97 -5.86
N LYS A 157 15.09 -7.59 -5.74
CA LYS A 157 13.87 -6.92 -5.28
C LYS A 157 14.10 -6.21 -3.94
N ILE A 158 13.70 -4.95 -3.87
CA ILE A 158 13.56 -4.17 -2.63
C ILE A 158 12.08 -4.01 -2.28
N TRP A 159 11.79 -3.93 -0.99
CA TRP A 159 10.45 -3.75 -0.44
C TRP A 159 10.06 -2.27 -0.36
N ALA A 160 10.03 -1.64 -1.53
CA ALA A 160 9.64 -0.26 -1.70
C ALA A 160 8.78 -0.08 -2.95
N THR A 161 7.87 0.90 -2.89
CA THR A 161 7.05 1.39 -3.98
C THR A 161 7.74 2.56 -4.66
N SER A 162 7.90 2.48 -5.97
CA SER A 162 8.27 3.61 -6.81
C SER A 162 7.00 4.30 -7.29
N HIS A 163 6.83 5.57 -6.95
CA HIS A 163 5.80 6.42 -7.54
C HIS A 163 6.28 6.79 -8.96
N ASN A 164 5.78 6.06 -9.95
CA ASN A 164 6.24 6.14 -11.33
C ASN A 164 5.23 6.91 -12.16
N ASP A 165 5.31 8.23 -12.10
CA ASP A 165 4.53 9.17 -12.90
C ASP A 165 5.49 10.08 -13.71
N GLU A 166 5.02 11.27 -14.11
CA GLU A 166 5.84 12.24 -14.85
C GLU A 166 7.10 12.70 -14.09
N MET A 167 7.15 12.56 -12.76
CA MET A 167 8.31 13.01 -11.97
C MET A 167 9.58 12.20 -12.28
N GLN A 168 9.44 10.97 -12.79
CA GLN A 168 10.57 10.11 -13.15
C GLN A 168 10.90 10.13 -14.66
N GLY A 169 10.20 10.95 -15.46
CA GLY A 169 10.39 11.04 -16.91
C GLY A 169 9.68 9.92 -17.70
N GLN A 170 10.13 9.69 -18.95
CA GLN A 170 9.55 8.65 -19.83
C GLN A 170 10.01 7.23 -19.49
N ASP A 171 11.18 7.10 -18.85
CA ASP A 171 11.80 5.81 -18.51
C ASP A 171 11.57 5.42 -17.04
N ALA A 172 10.50 5.94 -16.42
CA ALA A 172 10.16 5.73 -15.02
C ALA A 172 10.19 4.25 -14.60
N LEU A 173 9.57 3.38 -15.40
CA LEU A 173 9.57 1.94 -15.18
C LEU A 173 10.99 1.36 -15.21
N GLN A 174 11.77 1.71 -16.22
CA GLN A 174 13.13 1.19 -16.38
C GLN A 174 14.02 1.63 -15.22
N LEU A 175 13.92 2.89 -14.79
CA LEU A 175 14.63 3.41 -13.62
C LEU A 175 14.27 2.60 -12.37
N ALA A 176 12.98 2.46 -12.06
CA ALA A 176 12.52 1.70 -10.90
C ALA A 176 12.99 0.24 -10.90
N LEU A 177 12.87 -0.45 -12.04
CA LEU A 177 13.33 -1.84 -12.18
C LEU A 177 14.85 -1.94 -12.06
N SER A 178 15.62 -1.00 -12.62
CA SER A 178 17.08 -1.00 -12.52
C SER A 178 17.58 -0.82 -11.08
N LEU A 179 16.76 -0.19 -10.22
CA LEU A 179 17.03 0.01 -8.80
C LEU A 179 16.44 -1.12 -7.92
N GLY A 180 15.69 -2.05 -8.51
CA GLY A 180 15.13 -3.21 -7.81
C GLY A 180 13.75 -3.01 -7.18
N TYR A 181 13.02 -1.93 -7.49
CA TYR A 181 11.72 -1.64 -6.84
C TYR A 181 10.67 -2.73 -7.07
N GLY A 182 10.33 -3.46 -6.02
CA GLY A 182 9.37 -4.55 -6.08
C GLY A 182 7.91 -4.12 -6.21
N TYR A 183 7.62 -2.85 -5.99
CA TYR A 183 6.29 -2.27 -6.14
C TYR A 183 6.42 -1.05 -7.05
N ILE A 184 5.59 -0.97 -8.07
CA ILE A 184 5.55 0.14 -9.02
C ILE A 184 4.13 0.66 -9.02
N GLU A 185 3.96 1.93 -8.72
CA GLU A 185 2.66 2.59 -8.74
C GLU A 185 2.59 3.55 -9.94
N VAL A 186 1.44 3.54 -10.62
CA VAL A 186 1.18 4.37 -11.79
C VAL A 186 -0.24 4.93 -11.77
N ASP A 187 -0.30 6.25 -11.86
CA ASP A 187 -1.54 7.00 -12.05
C ASP A 187 -2.14 6.77 -13.42
N THR A 188 -3.39 6.30 -13.43
CA THR A 188 -4.07 5.83 -14.63
C THR A 188 -5.39 6.56 -14.83
N HIS A 189 -5.52 7.18 -16.00
CA HIS A 189 -6.74 7.84 -16.47
C HIS A 189 -7.32 7.12 -17.69
N LEU A 190 -8.63 7.23 -17.89
CA LEU A 190 -9.26 6.92 -19.17
C LEU A 190 -9.30 8.19 -20.03
N GLY A 191 -8.73 8.14 -21.22
CA GLY A 191 -8.64 9.32 -22.10
C GLY A 191 -8.61 8.95 -23.58
N PRO A 192 -8.54 9.95 -24.48
CA PRO A 192 -8.58 9.72 -25.92
C PRO A 192 -7.34 8.98 -26.42
N ALA A 193 -7.55 8.02 -27.33
CA ALA A 193 -6.50 7.20 -27.93
C ALA A 193 -5.67 7.94 -28.99
N THR A 194 -6.19 9.04 -29.54
CA THR A 194 -5.51 9.90 -30.51
C THR A 194 -5.58 11.36 -30.08
N SER A 195 -4.66 12.18 -30.58
CA SER A 195 -4.63 13.63 -30.32
C SER A 195 -5.75 14.41 -30.99
N THR A 196 -6.70 13.72 -31.63
CA THR A 196 -7.80 14.37 -32.35
C THR A 196 -8.74 14.99 -31.32
N THR A 197 -8.71 16.33 -31.26
CA THR A 197 -9.59 17.14 -30.40
C THR A 197 -11.03 16.69 -30.59
N PRO A 198 -11.75 16.27 -29.53
CA PRO A 198 -13.17 16.04 -29.65
C PRO A 198 -13.84 17.36 -30.07
N SER A 199 -14.65 17.32 -31.12
CA SER A 199 -15.51 18.44 -31.50
C SER A 199 -16.32 18.92 -30.28
N PRO A 200 -16.59 20.23 -30.10
CA PRO A 200 -17.06 20.80 -28.83
C PRO A 200 -18.47 20.39 -28.34
N SER A 201 -19.07 19.33 -28.86
CA SER A 201 -20.48 18.99 -28.62
C SER A 201 -20.74 17.88 -27.59
N SER A 202 -19.75 17.39 -26.85
CA SER A 202 -19.99 16.34 -25.84
C SER A 202 -19.42 16.70 -24.46
N LYS A 203 -19.97 17.75 -23.83
CA LYS A 203 -19.94 17.81 -22.36
C LYS A 203 -20.83 16.67 -21.87
N HIS A 204 -20.24 15.77 -21.09
CA HIS A 204 -20.71 14.44 -20.65
C HIS A 204 -20.27 13.30 -21.56
N PRO A 205 -19.51 12.30 -21.06
CA PRO A 205 -19.47 11.00 -21.72
C PRO A 205 -20.91 10.48 -21.74
N ALA A 206 -21.45 10.28 -22.94
CA ALA A 206 -22.75 9.68 -23.11
C ALA A 206 -22.76 8.34 -22.36
N ARG A 207 -23.71 8.18 -21.44
CA ARG A 207 -24.00 6.92 -20.75
C ARG A 207 -24.20 5.84 -21.81
N GLY A 208 -23.16 5.04 -22.04
CA GLY A 208 -23.10 4.07 -23.12
C GLY A 208 -24.28 3.11 -23.07
N LYS A 209 -24.96 2.98 -24.21
CA LYS A 209 -25.94 1.92 -24.45
C LYS A 209 -25.26 0.57 -24.19
N LYS A 210 -26.02 -0.36 -23.59
CA LYS A 210 -25.62 -1.77 -23.36
C LYS A 210 -25.25 -2.45 -24.69
N GLY A 211 -23.98 -2.40 -25.04
CA GLY A 211 -23.31 -3.19 -26.07
C GLY A 211 -21.92 -3.53 -25.53
N SER A 212 -21.53 -4.79 -25.58
CA SER A 212 -20.34 -5.36 -24.94
C SER A 212 -18.99 -4.94 -25.54
N HIS A 213 -18.92 -3.82 -26.26
CA HIS A 213 -17.71 -3.36 -26.92
C HIS A 213 -17.23 -2.07 -26.26
N LEU A 214 -15.98 -2.08 -25.80
CA LEU A 214 -15.30 -0.87 -25.31
C LEU A 214 -15.23 0.16 -26.44
N ASP A 215 -15.30 1.44 -26.09
CA ASP A 215 -15.10 2.53 -27.06
C ASP A 215 -13.64 2.51 -27.52
N PRO A 216 -13.35 2.22 -28.81
CA PRO A 216 -11.98 2.15 -29.34
C PRO A 216 -11.31 3.52 -29.45
N SER A 217 -12.06 4.62 -29.31
CA SER A 217 -11.50 5.97 -29.25
C SER A 217 -10.88 6.31 -27.90
N LEU A 218 -11.04 5.44 -26.89
CA LEU A 218 -10.49 5.61 -25.55
C LEU A 218 -9.37 4.61 -25.25
N THR A 219 -8.44 5.00 -24.40
CA THR A 219 -7.33 4.19 -23.92
C THR A 219 -6.95 4.54 -22.48
N LEU A 220 -6.17 3.68 -21.85
CA LEU A 220 -5.58 3.94 -20.54
C LEU A 220 -4.32 4.80 -20.71
N LEU A 221 -4.37 6.01 -20.17
CA LEU A 221 -3.28 6.98 -20.14
C LEU A 221 -2.59 6.96 -18.78
N ALA A 222 -1.30 7.21 -18.75
CA ALA A 222 -0.50 7.32 -17.54
C ALA A 222 -0.07 8.77 -17.29
N GLY A 223 -0.32 9.27 -16.08
CA GLY A 223 0.05 10.62 -15.64
C GLY A 223 -0.71 11.06 -14.38
N HIS A 224 -0.09 11.91 -13.56
CA HIS A 224 -0.63 12.32 -12.26
C HIS A 224 -1.82 13.27 -12.36
N THR A 225 -1.74 14.22 -13.29
CA THR A 225 -2.77 15.25 -13.52
C THR A 225 -3.24 15.27 -14.97
N GLU A 226 -4.37 15.94 -15.22
CA GLU A 226 -4.91 16.10 -16.58
C GLU A 226 -3.92 16.73 -17.56
N LYS A 227 -2.97 17.55 -17.07
CA LYS A 227 -1.95 18.22 -17.90
C LYS A 227 -0.87 17.25 -18.38
N ASP A 228 -0.67 16.14 -17.67
CA ASP A 228 0.36 15.14 -17.97
C ASP A 228 -0.16 14.10 -18.98
N LEU A 229 -1.47 14.08 -19.22
CA LEU A 229 -2.13 13.12 -20.10
C LEU A 229 -1.82 13.42 -21.57
N HIS A 230 -1.19 12.46 -22.22
CA HIS A 230 -0.89 12.52 -23.64
C HIS A 230 -1.23 11.18 -24.32
N PRO A 231 -1.83 11.17 -25.52
CA PRO A 231 -2.17 9.93 -26.24
C PRO A 231 -0.97 9.00 -26.51
N GLU A 232 0.26 9.52 -26.47
CA GLU A 232 1.46 8.70 -26.60
C GLU A 232 1.93 8.08 -25.27
N ARG A 233 1.52 8.65 -24.13
CA ARG A 233 1.82 8.17 -22.77
C ARG A 233 0.74 7.22 -22.27
N THR A 234 0.52 6.13 -23.00
CA THR A 234 -0.44 5.10 -22.59
C THR A 234 0.16 4.16 -21.55
N LEU A 235 -0.67 3.64 -20.65
CA LEU A 235 -0.29 2.58 -19.71
C LEU A 235 0.31 1.35 -20.43
N LYS A 236 -0.23 1.03 -21.62
CA LYS A 236 0.28 -0.06 -22.45
C LYS A 236 1.73 0.16 -22.87
N LYS A 237 2.02 1.31 -23.50
CA LYS A 237 3.37 1.64 -24.01
C LYS A 237 4.41 1.79 -22.90
N LEU A 238 4.05 2.49 -21.82
CA LEU A 238 5.01 2.83 -20.76
C LEU A 238 5.25 1.69 -19.77
N TYR A 239 4.26 0.81 -19.56
CA TYR A 239 4.35 -0.23 -18.53
C TYR A 239 4.15 -1.64 -19.09
N PHE A 240 3.02 -1.91 -19.74
CA PHE A 240 2.69 -3.28 -20.13
C PHE A 240 3.61 -3.86 -21.21
N ASP A 241 3.92 -3.12 -22.26
CA ASP A 241 4.76 -3.62 -23.35
C ASP A 241 6.22 -3.88 -22.88
N PRO A 242 6.86 -2.98 -22.12
CA PRO A 242 8.18 -3.26 -21.53
C PRO A 242 8.16 -4.44 -20.55
N LEU A 243 7.16 -4.54 -19.67
CA LEU A 243 7.04 -5.66 -18.73
C LEU A 243 6.85 -6.99 -19.46
N MET A 244 5.98 -7.04 -20.47
CA MET A 244 5.76 -8.22 -21.29
C MET A 244 7.05 -8.65 -22.00
N THR A 245 7.77 -7.69 -22.60
CA THR A 245 9.05 -7.95 -23.29
C THR A 245 10.08 -8.55 -22.35
N LEU A 246 10.23 -8.00 -21.14
CA LEU A 246 11.16 -8.53 -20.13
C LEU A 246 10.77 -9.94 -19.66
N LEU A 247 9.49 -10.16 -19.36
CA LEU A 247 9.00 -11.46 -18.92
C LEU A 247 9.14 -12.52 -20.01
N ASP A 248 8.81 -12.20 -21.26
CA ASP A 248 9.00 -13.12 -22.39
C ASP A 248 10.47 -13.50 -22.60
N ALA A 249 11.37 -12.52 -22.54
CA ALA A 249 12.80 -12.77 -22.64
C ALA A 249 13.30 -13.71 -21.53
N ASN A 250 12.85 -13.48 -20.29
CA ASN A 250 13.25 -14.30 -19.14
C ASN A 250 12.65 -15.71 -19.17
N ASN A 251 11.50 -15.90 -19.83
CA ASN A 251 10.74 -17.16 -19.84
C ASN A 251 10.85 -17.96 -21.16
N ALA A 252 11.63 -17.50 -22.14
CA ALA A 252 11.80 -18.19 -23.42
C ALA A 252 12.25 -19.66 -23.28
N ALA A 253 13.14 -19.95 -22.33
CA ALA A 253 13.64 -21.32 -22.08
C ALA A 253 12.68 -22.17 -21.22
N VAL A 254 11.98 -21.56 -20.27
CA VAL A 254 10.99 -22.23 -19.41
C VAL A 254 9.79 -22.71 -20.25
N ASN A 255 9.31 -21.87 -21.16
CA ASN A 255 8.23 -22.22 -22.09
C ASN A 255 8.60 -23.37 -23.05
N SER A 256 9.88 -23.73 -23.16
CA SER A 256 10.38 -24.83 -23.98
C SER A 256 10.56 -26.15 -23.21
N SER A 257 10.48 -26.13 -21.88
CA SER A 257 10.72 -27.28 -21.00
C SER A 257 9.48 -27.53 -20.16
N GLY A 258 8.61 -28.44 -20.61
CA GLY A 258 7.32 -28.78 -19.99
C GLY A 258 7.39 -29.47 -18.62
N GLY A 259 8.13 -28.91 -17.67
CA GLY A 259 8.36 -29.45 -16.32
C GLY A 259 7.53 -28.74 -15.23
N GLU A 260 6.89 -29.55 -14.37
CA GLU A 260 5.76 -29.18 -13.51
C GLU A 260 6.06 -28.38 -12.22
N GLN A 261 7.25 -27.79 -11.99
CA GLN A 261 7.51 -27.19 -10.65
C GLN A 261 8.02 -25.75 -10.55
N ARG A 262 8.29 -25.04 -11.65
CA ARG A 262 8.36 -23.56 -11.66
C ARG A 262 7.88 -23.05 -13.02
N SER A 263 6.72 -22.40 -13.07
CA SER A 263 6.08 -21.97 -14.32
C SER A 263 6.56 -20.62 -14.84
N TRP A 264 7.43 -19.91 -14.12
CA TRP A 264 7.93 -18.60 -14.54
C TRP A 264 9.25 -18.18 -13.87
N VAL A 265 9.92 -17.21 -14.49
CA VAL A 265 11.09 -16.45 -14.05
C VAL A 265 10.69 -14.97 -13.97
N GLY A 266 10.92 -14.35 -12.82
CA GLY A 266 10.62 -12.94 -12.53
C GLY A 266 11.56 -11.98 -13.26
N ILE A 267 11.43 -10.69 -12.96
CA ILE A 267 12.14 -9.62 -13.69
C ILE A 267 13.61 -9.51 -13.27
N TYR A 268 13.93 -9.75 -12.00
CA TYR A 268 15.26 -9.56 -11.45
C TYR A 268 16.12 -10.80 -11.62
N LYS A 269 17.28 -10.66 -12.28
CA LYS A 269 18.20 -11.78 -12.54
C LYS A 269 18.69 -12.46 -11.27
N ASP A 270 19.00 -11.68 -10.23
CA ASP A 270 19.49 -12.21 -8.94
C ASP A 270 18.37 -12.57 -7.97
N ASP A 271 17.11 -12.36 -8.38
CA ASP A 271 15.93 -12.78 -7.64
C ASP A 271 14.87 -13.31 -8.62
N PRO A 272 15.15 -14.43 -9.30
CA PRO A 272 14.31 -14.93 -10.40
C PRO A 272 12.95 -15.45 -9.90
N CYS A 273 12.73 -15.56 -8.59
CA CYS A 273 11.46 -15.92 -7.99
C CYS A 273 10.70 -14.71 -7.43
N ALA A 274 11.25 -13.50 -7.56
CA ALA A 274 10.58 -12.30 -7.08
C ALA A 274 9.43 -11.90 -8.00
N GLU A 275 8.25 -11.73 -7.40
CA GLU A 275 7.15 -11.01 -8.02
C GLU A 275 7.42 -9.50 -8.01
N VAL A 276 6.93 -8.81 -9.03
CA VAL A 276 6.75 -7.37 -9.04
C VAL A 276 5.27 -7.05 -8.87
N VAL A 277 4.95 -6.08 -8.02
CA VAL A 277 3.58 -5.62 -7.82
C VAL A 277 3.38 -4.34 -8.62
N LEU A 278 2.45 -4.35 -9.57
CA LEU A 278 2.05 -3.16 -10.31
C LEU A 278 0.74 -2.62 -9.72
N MET A 279 0.83 -1.46 -9.10
CA MET A 279 -0.26 -0.73 -8.46
C MET A 279 -0.84 0.28 -9.47
N ILE A 280 -2.08 0.09 -9.86
CA ILE A 280 -2.79 0.95 -10.81
C ILE A 280 -3.67 1.92 -10.03
N ASP A 281 -3.26 3.18 -9.87
CA ASP A 281 -4.11 4.22 -9.26
C ASP A 281 -5.15 4.68 -10.28
N MET A 282 -6.38 4.21 -10.10
CA MET A 282 -7.49 4.57 -10.98
C MET A 282 -8.00 5.97 -10.63
N LYS A 283 -7.68 6.95 -11.47
CA LYS A 283 -8.10 8.34 -11.25
C LYS A 283 -9.53 8.58 -11.71
N ASN A 284 -10.25 9.39 -10.94
CA ASN A 284 -11.61 9.88 -11.19
C ASN A 284 -12.73 8.80 -11.20
N ASP A 285 -12.77 7.95 -12.23
CA ASP A 285 -13.84 6.96 -12.44
C ASP A 285 -13.25 5.57 -12.67
N GLY A 286 -13.01 4.86 -11.56
CA GLY A 286 -12.52 3.48 -11.63
C GLY A 286 -13.52 2.52 -12.26
N GLY A 287 -14.82 2.82 -12.25
CA GLY A 287 -15.83 2.02 -12.93
C GLY A 287 -15.68 2.07 -14.45
N ALA A 288 -15.33 3.25 -14.99
CA ALA A 288 -15.04 3.44 -16.41
C ALA A 288 -13.68 2.85 -16.82
N ILE A 289 -12.65 2.94 -15.96
CA ILE A 289 -11.31 2.39 -16.20
C ILE A 289 -11.30 0.85 -16.17
N TRP A 290 -12.01 0.26 -15.21
CA TRP A 290 -11.98 -1.18 -14.92
C TRP A 290 -12.10 -2.10 -16.15
N PRO A 291 -13.10 -1.95 -17.04
CA PRO A 291 -13.26 -2.88 -18.15
C PRO A 291 -12.14 -2.74 -19.21
N TYR A 292 -11.52 -1.56 -19.35
CA TYR A 292 -10.33 -1.37 -20.19
C TYR A 292 -9.11 -2.05 -19.59
N LEU A 293 -8.92 -1.95 -18.27
CA LEU A 293 -7.81 -2.62 -17.57
C LEU A 293 -7.92 -4.14 -17.68
N VAL A 294 -9.12 -4.69 -17.48
CA VAL A 294 -9.41 -6.13 -17.63
C VAL A 294 -8.99 -6.64 -19.00
N VAL A 295 -9.31 -5.90 -20.08
CA VAL A 295 -8.92 -6.27 -21.45
C VAL A 295 -7.42 -6.13 -21.65
N ALA A 296 -6.81 -5.05 -21.17
CA ALA A 296 -5.39 -4.79 -21.35
C ALA A 296 -4.48 -5.81 -20.64
N LEU A 297 -4.95 -6.42 -19.54
CA LEU A 297 -4.21 -7.44 -18.78
C LEU A 297 -4.34 -8.86 -19.34
N ARG A 298 -5.28 -9.11 -20.26
CA ARG A 298 -5.56 -10.44 -20.80
C ARG A 298 -4.32 -11.13 -21.40
N PRO A 299 -3.42 -10.45 -22.15
CA PRO A 299 -2.19 -11.07 -22.64
C PRO A 299 -1.27 -11.61 -21.55
N PHE A 300 -1.20 -10.97 -20.38
CA PHE A 300 -0.42 -11.48 -19.24
C PHE A 300 -1.09 -12.69 -18.61
N LEU A 301 -2.43 -12.66 -18.52
CA LEU A 301 -3.21 -13.76 -17.96
C LEU A 301 -3.07 -15.03 -18.82
N ASP A 302 -3.20 -14.89 -20.14
CA ASP A 302 -3.10 -16.01 -21.09
C ASP A 302 -1.71 -16.68 -21.06
N LYS A 303 -0.67 -15.92 -20.70
CA LYS A 303 0.70 -16.42 -20.51
C LYS A 303 1.01 -16.93 -19.11
N GLY A 304 0.06 -16.86 -18.18
CA GLY A 304 0.28 -17.27 -16.78
C GLY A 304 1.24 -16.33 -16.02
N TYR A 305 1.42 -15.10 -16.48
CA TYR A 305 2.30 -14.12 -15.84
C TYR A 305 1.66 -13.40 -14.65
N LEU A 306 0.35 -13.53 -14.46
CA LEU A 306 -0.36 -12.87 -13.36
C LEU A 306 -0.49 -13.78 -12.15
N THR A 307 -0.24 -13.22 -10.97
CA THR A 307 -0.75 -13.81 -9.72
C THR A 307 -2.27 -13.71 -9.73
N ALA A 308 -2.94 -14.81 -9.43
CA ALA A 308 -4.39 -14.90 -9.42
C ALA A 308 -4.90 -15.73 -8.23
N TYR A 309 -6.12 -15.45 -7.81
CA TYR A 309 -6.85 -16.18 -6.78
C TYR A 309 -8.17 -16.71 -7.34
N ASN A 310 -8.34 -18.02 -7.30
CA ASN A 310 -9.61 -18.65 -7.65
C ASN A 310 -10.47 -18.76 -6.38
N VAL A 311 -11.58 -18.01 -6.36
CA VAL A 311 -12.46 -17.92 -5.20
C VAL A 311 -13.18 -19.24 -4.93
N SER A 312 -13.58 -19.95 -5.98
CA SER A 312 -14.34 -21.21 -5.85
C SER A 312 -13.51 -22.35 -5.25
N THR A 313 -12.21 -22.40 -5.57
CA THR A 313 -11.28 -23.43 -5.08
C THR A 313 -10.43 -22.96 -3.90
N SER A 314 -10.46 -21.67 -3.57
CA SER A 314 -9.59 -21.03 -2.57
C SER A 314 -8.09 -21.25 -2.82
N THR A 315 -7.68 -21.20 -4.10
CA THR A 315 -6.29 -21.47 -4.51
C THR A 315 -5.65 -20.26 -5.17
N TYR A 316 -4.37 -20.01 -4.84
CA TYR A 316 -3.53 -19.05 -5.54
C TYR A 316 -2.78 -19.72 -6.69
N THR A 317 -2.72 -19.03 -7.82
CA THR A 317 -1.71 -19.23 -8.86
C THR A 317 -0.72 -18.08 -8.75
N GLN A 318 0.54 -18.38 -8.45
CA GLN A 318 1.59 -17.36 -8.34
C GLN A 318 2.10 -17.00 -9.74
N GLY A 319 2.30 -15.71 -10.00
CA GLY A 319 2.90 -15.18 -11.22
C GLY A 319 4.05 -14.19 -10.91
N PRO A 320 4.90 -13.85 -11.89
CA PRO A 320 5.94 -12.83 -11.74
C PRO A 320 5.36 -11.42 -11.57
N LEU A 321 4.07 -11.21 -11.89
CA LEU A 321 3.41 -9.92 -11.83
C LEU A 321 2.11 -10.01 -11.01
N THR A 322 1.99 -9.19 -9.97
CA THR A 322 0.77 -9.04 -9.17
C THR A 322 0.15 -7.68 -9.45
N ILE A 323 -1.10 -7.64 -9.89
CA ILE A 323 -1.81 -6.38 -10.17
C ILE A 323 -2.65 -5.97 -8.98
N VAL A 324 -2.47 -4.75 -8.50
CA VAL A 324 -3.28 -4.15 -7.44
C VAL A 324 -3.93 -2.88 -7.96
N GLY A 325 -5.25 -2.77 -7.88
CA GLY A 325 -5.94 -1.51 -8.10
C GLY A 325 -5.94 -0.66 -6.82
N THR A 326 -5.56 0.61 -6.94
CA THR A 326 -5.67 1.64 -5.89
C THR A 326 -6.48 2.84 -6.40
N GLY A 327 -6.57 3.92 -5.63
CA GLY A 327 -7.38 5.09 -5.97
C GLY A 327 -8.87 4.79 -6.03
N SER A 328 -9.53 5.15 -7.14
CA SER A 328 -10.97 4.95 -7.35
C SER A 328 -11.35 3.50 -7.73
N THR A 329 -10.47 2.53 -7.46
CA THR A 329 -10.69 1.11 -7.81
C THR A 329 -12.02 0.61 -7.25
N PRO A 330 -12.90 0.03 -8.09
CA PRO A 330 -14.24 -0.32 -7.66
C PRO A 330 -14.25 -1.68 -6.94
N VAL A 331 -14.31 -1.62 -5.60
CA VAL A 331 -14.33 -2.80 -4.70
C VAL A 331 -15.35 -3.87 -5.12
N PRO A 332 -16.60 -3.56 -5.55
CA PRO A 332 -17.56 -4.58 -5.98
C PRO A 332 -17.04 -5.46 -7.12
N GLN A 333 -16.36 -4.89 -8.13
CA GLN A 333 -15.78 -5.66 -9.23
C GLN A 333 -14.62 -6.55 -8.78
N VAL A 334 -13.80 -6.10 -7.82
CA VAL A 334 -12.71 -6.91 -7.25
C VAL A 334 -13.27 -8.07 -6.43
N TYR A 335 -14.22 -7.78 -5.54
CA TYR A 335 -14.80 -8.74 -4.60
C TYR A 335 -15.56 -9.84 -5.33
N TYR A 336 -16.47 -9.46 -6.24
CA TYR A 336 -17.34 -10.39 -6.96
C TYR A 336 -16.65 -11.11 -8.13
N SER A 337 -15.38 -10.83 -8.43
CA SER A 337 -14.64 -11.63 -9.40
C SER A 337 -14.40 -13.05 -8.87
N SER A 338 -14.91 -14.05 -9.58
CA SER A 338 -14.68 -15.47 -9.27
C SER A 338 -13.24 -15.91 -9.52
N PHE A 339 -12.54 -15.21 -10.40
CA PHE A 339 -11.13 -15.42 -10.73
C PHE A 339 -10.40 -14.09 -10.69
N ARG A 340 -9.77 -13.81 -9.55
CA ARG A 340 -9.23 -12.50 -9.20
C ARG A 340 -7.74 -12.42 -9.55
N TYR A 341 -7.42 -11.67 -10.61
CA TYR A 341 -6.04 -11.32 -10.99
C TYR A 341 -5.75 -9.82 -10.90
N ILE A 342 -6.74 -9.04 -10.44
CA ILE A 342 -6.61 -7.65 -10.02
C ILE A 342 -7.06 -7.61 -8.56
N PHE A 343 -6.14 -7.33 -7.65
CA PHE A 343 -6.40 -7.22 -6.21
C PHE A 343 -6.69 -5.76 -5.81
N TYR A 344 -7.03 -5.52 -4.55
CA TYR A 344 -7.38 -4.20 -4.03
C TYR A 344 -6.36 -3.69 -3.02
N ASP A 345 -5.96 -2.42 -3.12
CA ASP A 345 -5.22 -1.71 -2.08
C ASP A 345 -6.17 -1.27 -0.96
N ALA A 346 -6.19 -2.01 0.16
CA ALA A 346 -7.14 -1.75 1.25
C ALA A 346 -6.78 -0.46 2.04
N PRO A 347 -7.77 0.19 2.68
CA PRO A 347 -7.48 1.30 3.59
C PRO A 347 -6.78 0.79 4.86
N LEU A 348 -5.52 1.18 5.06
CA LEU A 348 -4.69 0.73 6.18
C LEU A 348 -5.25 1.17 7.55
N LEU A 349 -5.77 2.39 7.65
CA LEU A 349 -6.35 2.98 8.85
C LEU A 349 -7.70 2.36 9.23
N GLN A 350 -8.41 1.75 8.28
CA GLN A 350 -9.69 1.05 8.50
C GLN A 350 -9.57 -0.47 8.33
N LEU A 351 -8.35 -1.01 8.35
CA LEU A 351 -8.11 -2.42 8.04
C LEU A 351 -8.74 -3.39 9.07
N SER A 352 -8.92 -2.94 10.32
CA SER A 352 -9.62 -3.67 11.37
C SER A 352 -11.14 -3.67 11.23
N GLU A 353 -11.68 -2.71 10.49
CA GLU A 353 -13.11 -2.49 10.38
C GLU A 353 -13.72 -3.35 9.25
N PRO A 354 -14.89 -3.99 9.48
CA PRO A 354 -15.60 -4.66 8.41
C PRO A 354 -16.01 -3.68 7.31
N TYR A 355 -15.83 -4.07 6.04
CA TYR A 355 -16.25 -3.29 4.89
C TYR A 355 -17.57 -3.83 4.34
N THR A 356 -18.50 -2.94 4.00
CA THR A 356 -19.82 -3.31 3.44
C THR A 356 -19.94 -2.85 2.00
N ILE A 357 -20.16 -3.81 1.11
CA ILE A 357 -20.60 -3.54 -0.27
C ILE A 357 -22.13 -3.56 -0.27
N PRO A 358 -22.81 -2.45 -0.66
CA PRO A 358 -24.26 -2.48 -0.87
C PRO A 358 -24.60 -3.36 -2.08
N ALA A 359 -25.88 -3.73 -2.24
CA ALA A 359 -26.30 -4.50 -3.42
C ALA A 359 -25.97 -3.74 -4.71
N THR A 360 -25.32 -4.40 -5.66
CA THR A 360 -24.93 -3.84 -6.96
C THR A 360 -25.36 -4.77 -8.10
N SER A 361 -25.09 -4.38 -9.34
CA SER A 361 -25.26 -5.28 -10.48
C SER A 361 -24.30 -6.48 -10.47
N PHE A 362 -23.25 -6.47 -9.64
CA PHE A 362 -22.26 -7.54 -9.55
C PHE A 362 -22.62 -8.61 -8.49
N GLY A 363 -23.49 -8.27 -7.53
CA GLY A 363 -23.87 -9.19 -6.47
C GLY A 363 -24.69 -8.54 -5.35
N PRO A 364 -25.12 -9.35 -4.36
CA PRO A 364 -25.95 -8.88 -3.24
C PRO A 364 -25.22 -7.89 -2.32
N SER A 365 -25.85 -7.45 -1.23
CA SER A 365 -25.10 -6.75 -0.19
C SER A 365 -24.29 -7.75 0.62
N ILE A 366 -23.06 -7.39 0.98
CA ILE A 366 -22.16 -8.23 1.76
C ILE A 366 -21.27 -7.38 2.67
N THR A 367 -21.02 -7.88 3.88
CA THR A 367 -20.04 -7.33 4.81
C THR A 367 -18.93 -8.35 5.00
N PHE A 368 -17.67 -7.94 4.83
CA PHE A 368 -16.50 -8.80 4.95
C PHE A 368 -15.35 -8.10 5.67
N ASN A 369 -14.40 -8.90 6.16
CA ASN A 369 -13.16 -8.39 6.73
C ASN A 369 -12.05 -8.44 5.69
N TRP A 370 -11.18 -7.43 5.66
CA TRP A 370 -10.00 -7.45 4.79
C TRP A 370 -9.06 -8.61 5.13
N ASP A 371 -8.62 -9.31 4.09
CA ASP A 371 -7.60 -10.35 4.10
C ASP A 371 -6.76 -10.30 2.81
N LYS A 372 -5.66 -11.06 2.79
CA LYS A 372 -4.73 -11.12 1.64
C LYS A 372 -5.31 -11.68 0.34
N THR A 373 -6.48 -12.33 0.36
CA THR A 373 -7.11 -12.88 -0.85
C THR A 373 -7.75 -11.80 -1.69
N ILE A 374 -8.23 -10.73 -1.07
CA ILE A 374 -8.72 -9.54 -1.75
C ILE A 374 -7.67 -8.44 -1.82
N SER A 375 -6.87 -8.29 -0.77
CA SER A 375 -5.97 -7.15 -0.58
C SER A 375 -4.59 -7.59 -0.09
N PRO A 376 -3.62 -7.85 -0.97
CA PRO A 376 -2.25 -8.20 -0.58
C PRO A 376 -1.49 -7.01 0.02
N ILE A 377 -1.99 -5.79 -0.17
CA ILE A 377 -1.45 -4.55 0.37
C ILE A 377 -2.58 -3.67 0.90
N ALA A 378 -2.26 -2.85 1.90
CA ALA A 378 -3.10 -1.80 2.43
C ALA A 378 -2.27 -0.52 2.60
N SER A 379 -2.79 0.59 2.11
CA SER A 379 -2.09 1.85 2.06
C SER A 379 -2.91 2.99 2.66
N ASP A 380 -2.23 3.95 3.28
CA ASP A 380 -2.82 5.23 3.66
C ASP A 380 -1.83 6.38 3.53
N LYS A 381 -2.37 7.60 3.49
CA LYS A 381 -1.54 8.81 3.54
C LYS A 381 -0.84 8.87 4.89
N TYR A 382 0.46 9.12 4.86
CA TYR A 382 1.25 9.38 6.05
C TYR A 382 0.64 10.58 6.81
N PRO A 383 0.32 10.44 8.11
CA PRO A 383 -0.35 11.47 8.89
C PRO A 383 0.63 12.60 9.29
N LEU A 384 1.12 13.32 8.28
CA LEU A 384 2.15 14.36 8.37
C LEU A 384 1.78 15.47 9.36
N LEU A 385 0.54 15.94 9.34
CA LEU A 385 0.09 16.98 10.27
C LEU A 385 0.13 16.49 11.72
N SER A 386 -0.24 15.23 11.97
CA SER A 386 -0.16 14.62 13.29
C SER A 386 1.30 14.50 13.75
N TYR A 387 2.22 14.17 12.84
CA TYR A 387 3.65 14.16 13.14
C TYR A 387 4.19 15.56 13.49
N LEU A 388 3.85 16.58 12.70
CA LEU A 388 4.30 17.95 12.94
C LEU A 388 3.73 18.53 14.24
N ALA A 389 2.50 18.14 14.61
CA ALA A 389 1.85 18.55 15.85
C ALA A 389 2.52 18.00 17.11
N LEU A 390 3.35 16.96 17.02
CA LEU A 390 4.19 16.51 18.15
C LEU A 390 5.20 17.59 18.57
N GLY A 391 5.62 18.44 17.64
CA GLY A 391 6.69 19.40 17.87
C GLY A 391 8.10 18.77 17.81
N PRO A 392 9.16 19.62 17.75
CA PRO A 392 10.53 19.15 17.52
C PRO A 392 11.04 18.21 18.63
N GLY A 393 11.64 17.08 18.24
CA GLY A 393 12.35 16.17 19.14
C GLY A 393 11.48 15.21 19.96
N GLN A 394 10.15 15.29 19.86
CA GLN A 394 9.20 14.40 20.55
C GLN A 394 9.10 12.99 19.90
N ASP A 395 9.78 12.80 18.77
CA ASP A 395 9.91 11.53 18.05
C ASP A 395 11.18 10.75 18.45
N ARG A 396 11.90 11.20 19.49
CA ARG A 396 13.13 10.59 20.01
C ARG A 396 12.85 9.65 21.19
N GLY A 397 12.32 8.47 20.90
CA GLY A 397 12.19 7.35 21.85
C GLY A 397 11.01 7.42 22.81
N GLY A 398 10.76 6.31 23.53
CA GLY A 398 9.64 6.16 24.46
C GLY A 398 8.31 5.73 23.83
N GLN A 399 7.27 5.59 24.66
CA GLN A 399 5.87 5.37 24.25
C GLN A 399 5.30 6.64 23.60
N ASN A 400 5.75 6.97 22.39
CA ASN A 400 5.14 8.04 21.61
C ASN A 400 3.87 7.49 20.93
N PRO A 401 2.67 8.02 21.24
CA PRO A 401 1.41 7.53 20.67
C PRO A 401 1.39 7.52 19.14
N TYR A 402 2.06 8.48 18.49
CA TYR A 402 2.17 8.53 17.03
C TYR A 402 2.91 7.31 16.49
N MET A 403 4.09 7.02 17.05
CA MET A 403 4.89 5.86 16.64
C MET A 403 4.16 4.55 16.97
N CYS A 404 3.51 4.47 18.13
CA CYS A 404 2.76 3.28 18.51
C CYS A 404 1.55 3.02 17.61
N ASN A 405 0.85 4.07 17.15
CA ASN A 405 -0.21 3.92 16.15
C ASN A 405 0.32 3.41 14.81
N LEU A 406 1.43 3.95 14.30
CA LEU A 406 2.01 3.46 13.04
C LEU A 406 2.41 1.97 13.15
N LYS A 407 3.00 1.57 14.29
CA LYS A 407 3.32 0.16 14.57
C LYS A 407 2.08 -0.72 14.66
N LEU A 408 1.04 -0.22 15.32
CA LEU A 408 -0.23 -0.94 15.46
C LEU A 408 -0.82 -1.25 14.07
N TYR A 409 -0.90 -0.26 13.17
CA TYR A 409 -1.41 -0.49 11.82
C TYR A 409 -0.55 -1.47 11.01
N SER A 410 0.77 -1.38 11.12
CA SER A 410 1.68 -2.36 10.50
C SER A 410 1.50 -3.77 11.09
N ALA A 411 1.27 -3.89 12.40
CA ALA A 411 1.01 -5.17 13.05
C ALA A 411 -0.33 -5.77 12.62
N ILE A 412 -1.41 -4.97 12.57
CA ILE A 412 -2.74 -5.40 12.09
C ILE A 412 -2.65 -5.91 10.65
N ALA A 413 -1.96 -5.18 9.77
CA ALA A 413 -1.77 -5.60 8.38
C ALA A 413 -1.03 -6.94 8.31
N ARG A 414 0.10 -7.05 9.02
CA ARG A 414 0.91 -8.28 9.07
C ARG A 414 0.13 -9.48 9.61
N GLU A 415 -0.69 -9.30 10.65
CA GLU A 415 -1.54 -10.37 11.19
C GLU A 415 -2.55 -10.89 10.15
N LYS A 416 -3.04 -10.01 9.28
CA LYS A 416 -3.93 -10.36 8.15
C LYS A 416 -3.19 -10.91 6.93
N GLY A 417 -1.86 -10.99 6.97
CA GLY A 417 -1.01 -11.36 5.84
C GLY A 417 -0.98 -10.29 4.73
N ILE A 418 -1.25 -9.03 5.08
CA ILE A 418 -1.33 -7.88 4.18
C ILE A 418 -0.09 -7.00 4.39
N GLN A 419 0.50 -6.52 3.31
CA GLN A 419 1.59 -5.55 3.39
C GLN A 419 1.03 -4.16 3.75
N SER A 420 1.63 -3.46 4.71
CA SER A 420 1.28 -2.04 4.97
C SER A 420 2.16 -1.10 4.14
N ARG A 421 1.61 0.05 3.74
CA ARG A 421 2.36 1.14 3.09
C ARG A 421 1.85 2.51 3.55
N TRP A 422 2.79 3.45 3.76
CA TRP A 422 2.48 4.86 3.99
C TRP A 422 2.96 5.71 2.81
N TRP A 423 2.05 6.40 2.12
CA TRP A 423 2.38 7.30 1.01
C TRP A 423 2.34 8.78 1.41
N GLY A 424 2.90 9.68 0.61
CA GLY A 424 2.81 11.12 0.87
C GLY A 424 3.62 11.62 2.07
N VAL A 425 4.78 11.01 2.33
CA VAL A 425 5.80 11.60 3.22
C VAL A 425 6.32 12.92 2.63
N ALA A 426 6.89 13.79 3.46
CA ALA A 426 7.44 15.05 2.96
C ALA A 426 8.59 14.78 1.98
N ARG A 427 8.53 15.37 0.77
CA ARG A 427 9.62 15.30 -0.21
C ARG A 427 10.80 16.21 0.16
N GLN A 428 10.46 17.37 0.72
CA GLN A 428 11.41 18.40 1.12
C GLN A 428 11.04 18.96 2.50
N PRO A 429 12.01 19.56 3.22
CA PRO A 429 13.46 19.49 2.96
C PRO A 429 14.01 18.06 3.17
N GLN A 430 15.14 17.73 2.52
CA GLN A 430 15.74 16.38 2.55
C GLN A 430 15.90 15.79 3.96
N TRP A 431 16.26 16.60 4.98
CA TRP A 431 16.40 16.12 6.35
C TRP A 431 15.06 15.62 6.94
N LEU A 432 13.95 16.27 6.59
CA LEU A 432 12.61 15.92 7.05
C LEU A 432 12.14 14.63 6.37
N ARG A 433 12.39 14.51 5.06
CA ARG A 433 12.15 13.29 4.29
C ARG A 433 12.85 12.08 4.90
N LYS A 434 14.17 12.17 5.11
CA LYS A 434 14.96 11.11 5.74
C LYS A 434 14.46 10.77 7.14
N ARG A 435 14.07 11.78 7.92
CA ARG A 435 13.49 11.57 9.25
C ARG A 435 12.18 10.79 9.19
N MET A 436 11.31 11.09 8.22
CA MET A 436 10.06 10.34 8.02
C MET A 436 10.32 8.91 7.53
N TRP A 437 11.29 8.70 6.64
CA TRP A 437 11.71 7.36 6.24
C TRP A 437 12.16 6.52 7.44
N GLU A 438 12.97 7.09 8.35
CA GLU A 438 13.35 6.41 9.60
C GLU A 438 12.14 6.03 10.46
N ILE A 439 11.15 6.93 10.57
CA ILE A 439 9.96 6.70 11.38
C ILE A 439 9.10 5.60 10.77
N VAL A 440 8.85 5.66 9.46
CA VAL A 440 8.07 4.69 8.72
C VAL A 440 8.75 3.31 8.75
N TRP A 441 10.07 3.25 8.55
CA TRP A 441 10.84 2.01 8.67
C TRP A 441 10.74 1.40 10.07
N LYS A 442 10.94 2.21 11.12
CA LYS A 442 10.82 1.78 12.53
C LYS A 442 9.40 1.44 12.96
N SER A 443 8.39 1.79 12.17
CA SER A 443 7.01 1.33 12.39
C SER A 443 6.79 -0.13 11.99
N GLY A 444 7.77 -0.77 11.34
CA GLY A 444 7.63 -2.12 10.82
C GLY A 444 6.73 -2.20 9.58
N VAL A 445 6.67 -1.12 8.79
CA VAL A 445 5.87 -1.07 7.57
C VAL A 445 6.29 -2.20 6.61
N GLY A 446 5.32 -2.81 5.91
CA GLY A 446 5.61 -3.86 4.93
C GLY A 446 6.41 -3.34 3.75
N VAL A 447 5.99 -2.21 3.19
CA VAL A 447 6.55 -1.61 1.96
C VAL A 447 6.79 -0.12 2.18
N MET A 448 8.03 0.33 1.90
CA MET A 448 8.39 1.75 1.92
C MET A 448 7.82 2.48 0.69
N ASN A 449 7.61 3.79 0.75
CA ASN A 449 7.16 4.58 -0.41
C ASN A 449 8.24 5.59 -0.83
N GLY A 450 8.70 5.52 -2.08
CA GLY A 450 9.75 6.36 -2.63
C GLY A 450 9.28 7.23 -3.79
N ASP A 451 9.41 8.54 -3.64
CA ASP A 451 9.34 9.52 -4.74
C ASP A 451 10.75 9.86 -5.27
N ASP A 452 11.77 9.83 -4.42
CA ASP A 452 13.19 10.04 -4.79
C ASP A 452 13.91 8.68 -4.88
N LEU A 453 13.79 8.01 -6.04
CA LEU A 453 14.04 6.57 -6.18
C LEU A 453 15.47 6.14 -5.85
N GLU A 454 16.46 6.82 -6.42
CA GLU A 454 17.88 6.51 -6.23
C GLU A 454 18.30 6.72 -4.77
N GLU A 455 17.86 7.83 -4.18
CA GLU A 455 18.23 8.15 -2.80
C GLU A 455 17.58 7.19 -1.80
N MET A 456 16.32 6.78 -2.03
CA MET A 456 15.68 5.76 -1.22
C MET A 456 16.41 4.42 -1.37
N LYS A 457 16.84 4.04 -2.57
CA LYS A 457 17.62 2.81 -2.77
C LYS A 457 18.89 2.80 -1.92
N VAL A 458 19.69 3.86 -2.02
CA VAL A 458 20.92 4.02 -1.24
C VAL A 458 20.62 4.04 0.26
N TRP A 459 19.55 4.74 0.67
CA TRP A 459 19.16 4.79 2.08
C TRP A 459 18.76 3.41 2.61
N LEU A 460 18.01 2.61 1.85
CA LEU A 460 17.61 1.25 2.24
C LEU A 460 18.80 0.29 2.37
N GLU A 461 19.85 0.45 1.58
CA GLU A 461 21.08 -0.36 1.71
C GLU A 461 21.80 -0.14 3.04
N THR A 462 21.54 0.98 3.73
CA THR A 462 22.10 1.25 5.05
C THR A 462 21.31 0.64 6.20
N LYS A 463 20.15 0.03 5.91
CA LYS A 463 19.20 -0.45 6.93
C LYS A 463 19.43 -1.91 7.30
N ASP A 464 19.15 -2.22 8.56
CA ASP A 464 19.12 -3.58 9.09
C ASP A 464 17.69 -3.93 9.51
N GLU A 465 17.17 -5.08 9.06
CA GLU A 465 15.83 -5.57 9.40
C GLU A 465 15.60 -5.66 10.92
N ARG A 466 16.66 -5.92 11.70
CA ARG A 466 16.59 -5.94 13.17
C ARG A 466 16.16 -4.59 13.77
N GLU A 467 16.38 -3.49 13.05
CA GLU A 467 15.92 -2.15 13.48
C GLU A 467 14.38 -2.03 13.49
N ARG A 468 13.69 -2.87 12.72
CA ARG A 468 12.22 -2.92 12.68
C ARG A 468 11.62 -3.66 13.87
N GLU A 469 12.41 -4.45 14.59
CA GLU A 469 11.97 -5.27 15.72
C GLU A 469 12.13 -4.58 17.08
N HIS A 470 12.90 -3.48 17.17
CA HIS A 470 13.58 -3.09 18.41
C HIS A 470 13.24 -1.71 19.00
N ILE A 471 11.97 -1.31 19.03
CA ILE A 471 11.56 -0.11 19.78
C ILE A 471 10.24 -0.36 20.49
N GLY A 472 10.19 -0.16 21.81
CA GLY A 472 9.01 -0.41 22.63
C GLY A 472 7.78 0.42 22.24
N CYS A 473 6.73 -0.29 21.88
CA CYS A 473 5.30 -0.04 22.00
C CYS A 473 4.71 -1.44 22.29
#